data_AF-A0A3N5FVS4-F1
#
_entry.id   AF-A0A3N5FVS4-F1
#
_cell.length_a   1.000
_cell.length_b   1.000
_cell.length_c   1.000
_cell.angle_alpha   90.00
_cell.angle_beta   90.00
_cell.angle_gamma   90.00
#
_symmetry.space_group_name_H-M   'P 1'
#
loop_
_entity.id
_entity.type
_entity.pdbx_description
1 polymer ?
#
loop_
_entity_poly.entity_id
_entity_poly.type
_entity_poly.pdbx_seq_one_letter_code
_entity_poly.pdbx_strand_id
1 'polypeptide(L)'
;MRTFRIVEEWTVSLALLTMAVLPILEILGRRFLGIGIPGSGPIVQHLTLWVGFLGAALAARDGKLLALATGTFIPAGRARQIAGIFSATVSAAVATVLAWGSVDLIRAERETGTIIGAGIPAWVAQLVLPVGFGLIAARLVWRASPLWWGRLLASSGLLIGLALAGMPALLEGRSPWPALALVIIAGALGAPIFAILGGAAVFLFMS
;
A
#
# COMPACT_ATOMS: atom_id res chain seq x y z
N MET A 1 16.07 20.31 -1.02
CA MET A 1 15.20 19.33 -0.32
C MET A 1 13.81 19.88 0.08
N ARG A 2 13.64 21.18 0.40
CA ARG A 2 12.29 21.76 0.64
C ARG A 2 11.35 21.74 -0.57
N THR A 3 11.88 21.98 -1.79
CA THR A 3 11.06 22.08 -3.02
C THR A 3 10.40 20.75 -3.39
N PHE A 4 11.10 19.62 -3.23
CA PHE A 4 10.53 18.28 -3.48
C PHE A 4 9.39 17.94 -2.48
N ARG A 5 9.53 18.38 -1.23
CA ARG A 5 8.52 18.20 -0.17
C ARG A 5 7.24 18.98 -0.48
N ILE A 6 7.41 20.21 -0.94
CA ILE A 6 6.31 21.10 -1.34
C ILE A 6 5.56 20.47 -2.51
N VAL A 7 6.25 20.08 -3.60
CA VAL A 7 5.60 19.47 -4.78
C VAL A 7 4.82 18.21 -4.42
N GLU A 8 5.36 17.34 -3.55
CA GLU A 8 4.67 16.13 -3.11
C GLU A 8 3.41 16.44 -2.27
N GLU A 9 3.50 17.38 -1.34
CA GLU A 9 2.37 17.84 -0.52
C GLU A 9 1.28 18.47 -1.39
N TRP A 10 1.63 19.34 -2.34
CA TRP A 10 0.68 19.93 -3.29
C TRP A 10 0.03 18.90 -4.20
N THR A 11 0.79 17.91 -4.69
CA THR A 11 0.25 16.86 -5.56
C THR A 11 -0.83 16.04 -4.84
N VAL A 12 -0.59 15.68 -3.59
CA VAL A 12 -1.56 14.88 -2.83
C VAL A 12 -2.70 15.73 -2.28
N SER A 13 -2.46 16.97 -1.87
CA SER A 13 -3.53 17.91 -1.56
C SER A 13 -4.44 18.17 -2.75
N LEU A 14 -3.88 18.32 -3.96
CA LEU A 14 -4.66 18.49 -5.20
C LEU A 14 -5.43 17.21 -5.55
N ALA A 15 -4.83 16.03 -5.39
CA ALA A 15 -5.51 14.75 -5.60
C ALA A 15 -6.66 14.54 -4.59
N LEU A 16 -6.45 14.86 -3.31
CA LEU A 16 -7.47 14.84 -2.26
C LEU A 16 -8.61 15.81 -2.56
N LEU A 17 -8.28 17.04 -2.96
CA LEU A 17 -9.27 18.05 -3.34
C LEU A 17 -10.07 17.59 -4.56
N THR A 18 -9.42 16.98 -5.55
CA THR A 18 -10.09 16.44 -6.74
C THR A 18 -11.03 15.29 -6.36
N MET A 19 -10.62 14.36 -5.50
CA MET A 19 -11.47 13.24 -5.07
C MET A 19 -12.60 13.66 -4.13
N ALA A 20 -12.46 14.77 -3.40
CA ALA A 20 -13.56 15.36 -2.65
C ALA A 20 -14.55 16.11 -3.55
N VAL A 21 -14.05 16.92 -4.49
CA VAL A 21 -14.88 17.83 -5.30
C VAL A 21 -15.57 17.12 -6.45
N LEU A 22 -14.93 16.15 -7.09
CA LEU A 22 -15.43 15.50 -8.30
C LEU A 22 -16.74 14.70 -8.06
N PRO A 23 -16.88 13.89 -6.98
CA PRO A 23 -18.14 13.24 -6.65
C PRO A 23 -19.24 14.24 -6.26
N ILE A 24 -18.88 15.33 -5.58
CA ILE A 24 -19.83 16.38 -5.19
C ILE A 24 -20.39 17.08 -6.43
N LEU A 25 -19.53 17.46 -7.37
CA LEU A 25 -19.94 18.06 -8.64
C LEU A 25 -20.79 17.11 -9.48
N GLU A 26 -20.50 15.81 -9.47
CA GLU A 26 -21.32 14.81 -10.16
C GLU A 26 -22.71 14.67 -9.52
N ILE A 27 -22.79 14.58 -8.19
CA ILE A 27 -24.06 14.48 -7.46
C ILE A 27 -24.91 15.73 -7.70
N LEU A 28 -24.31 16.92 -7.62
CA LEU A 28 -24.99 18.19 -7.87
C LEU A 28 -25.41 18.31 -9.34
N GLY A 29 -24.54 17.97 -10.29
CA GLY A 29 -24.86 17.98 -11.72
C GLY A 29 -26.02 17.05 -12.07
N ARG A 30 -26.05 15.84 -11.50
CA ARG A 30 -27.15 14.90 -11.71
C ARG A 30 -28.45 15.38 -11.07
N ARG A 31 -28.38 15.99 -9.88
CA ARG A 31 -29.55 16.51 -9.13
C ARG A 31 -30.16 17.76 -9.77
N PHE A 32 -29.35 18.67 -10.29
CA PHE A 32 -29.79 19.98 -10.76
C PHE A 32 -29.87 20.10 -12.29
N LEU A 33 -29.05 19.35 -13.04
CA LEU A 33 -28.97 19.45 -14.51
C LEU A 33 -29.50 18.20 -15.22
N GLY A 34 -29.78 17.10 -14.51
CA GLY A 34 -30.30 15.86 -15.10
C GLY A 34 -29.32 15.12 -16.04
N ILE A 35 -28.08 15.59 -16.15
CA ILE A 35 -27.00 15.00 -16.95
C ILE A 35 -26.20 14.05 -16.05
N GLY A 36 -26.06 12.78 -16.44
CA GLY A 36 -25.24 11.79 -15.74
C GLY A 36 -24.05 11.34 -16.59
N ILE A 37 -22.87 11.19 -15.99
CA ILE A 37 -21.68 10.67 -16.68
C ILE A 37 -21.81 9.14 -16.80
N PRO A 38 -21.76 8.55 -18.01
CA PRO A 38 -21.76 7.10 -18.19
C PRO A 38 -20.53 6.48 -17.50
N GLY A 39 -20.74 5.45 -16.66
CA GLY A 39 -19.65 4.78 -15.95
C GLY A 39 -19.10 5.54 -14.73
N SER A 40 -19.85 6.51 -14.21
CA SER A 40 -19.38 7.32 -13.09
C SER A 40 -19.10 6.55 -11.80
N GLY A 41 -19.91 5.52 -11.48
CA GLY A 41 -19.68 4.66 -10.31
C GLY A 41 -18.29 4.01 -10.31
N PRO A 42 -17.94 3.22 -11.34
CA PRO A 42 -16.60 2.66 -11.48
C PRO A 42 -15.49 3.72 -11.51
N ILE A 43 -15.71 4.87 -12.16
CA ILE A 43 -14.72 5.96 -12.19
C ILE A 43 -14.45 6.50 -10.78
N VAL A 44 -15.50 6.79 -9.99
CA VAL A 44 -15.38 7.25 -8.60
C VAL A 44 -14.71 6.19 -7.72
N GLN A 45 -15.00 4.91 -7.93
CA GLN A 45 -14.34 3.81 -7.22
C GLN A 45 -12.82 3.80 -7.48
N HIS A 46 -12.41 3.97 -8.73
CA HIS A 46 -11.00 4.01 -9.08
C HIS A 46 -10.33 5.31 -8.61
N LEU A 47 -10.99 6.46 -8.67
CA LEU A 47 -10.46 7.69 -8.06
C LEU A 47 -10.29 7.53 -6.53
N THR A 48 -11.20 6.81 -5.89
CA THR A 48 -11.09 6.48 -4.47
C THR A 48 -9.87 5.61 -4.19
N LEU A 49 -9.60 4.62 -5.05
CA LEU A 49 -8.38 3.82 -5.00
C LEU A 49 -7.13 4.70 -5.09
N TRP A 50 -7.10 5.62 -6.07
CA TRP A 50 -5.98 6.53 -6.27
C TRP A 50 -5.68 7.37 -5.03
N VAL A 51 -6.71 7.98 -4.45
CA VAL A 51 -6.51 8.81 -3.25
C VAL A 51 -6.16 8.00 -2.02
N GLY A 52 -6.74 6.81 -1.86
CA GLY A 52 -6.34 5.89 -0.80
C GLY A 52 -4.84 5.59 -0.84
N PHE A 53 -4.31 5.26 -2.03
CA PHE A 53 -2.89 4.93 -2.19
C PHE A 53 -1.96 6.15 -2.12
N LEU A 54 -2.35 7.29 -2.68
CA LEU A 54 -1.57 8.54 -2.54
C LEU A 54 -1.51 8.99 -1.07
N GLY A 55 -2.64 8.92 -0.35
CA GLY A 55 -2.72 9.19 1.08
C GLY A 55 -1.88 8.21 1.90
N ALA A 56 -1.94 6.91 1.59
CA ALA A 56 -1.12 5.89 2.24
C ALA A 56 0.38 6.11 1.99
N ALA A 57 0.77 6.49 0.77
CA ALA A 57 2.16 6.81 0.45
C ALA A 57 2.65 8.01 1.28
N LEU A 58 1.88 9.10 1.39
CA LEU A 58 2.23 10.22 2.28
C LEU A 58 2.32 9.80 3.74
N ALA A 59 1.34 9.04 4.22
CA ALA A 59 1.34 8.54 5.59
C ALA A 59 2.60 7.69 5.86
N ALA A 60 3.04 6.88 4.91
CA ALA A 60 4.27 6.11 5.00
C ALA A 60 5.52 7.00 5.11
N ARG A 61 5.56 8.14 4.40
CA ARG A 61 6.67 9.12 4.45
C ARG A 61 6.85 9.71 5.84
N ASP A 62 5.74 9.99 6.52
CA ASP A 62 5.75 10.58 7.85
C ASP A 62 5.67 9.51 8.97
N GLY A 63 5.57 8.23 8.59
CA GLY A 63 5.34 7.08 9.49
C GLY A 63 4.07 7.21 10.31
N LYS A 64 3.04 7.76 9.69
CA LYS A 64 1.69 7.90 10.20
C LYS A 64 0.75 6.85 9.60
N LEU A 65 1.29 5.76 9.08
CA LEU A 65 0.46 4.61 8.73
C LEU A 65 -0.20 4.10 10.00
N LEU A 66 -1.50 3.82 9.91
CA LEU A 66 -2.27 3.35 11.06
C LEU A 66 -1.69 2.02 11.55
N ALA A 67 -1.26 1.99 12.81
CA ALA A 67 -0.64 0.83 13.46
C ALA A 67 -1.39 0.52 14.76
N LEU A 68 -1.20 -0.69 15.28
CA LEU A 68 -1.80 -1.06 16.56
C LEU A 68 -1.19 -0.25 17.72
N ALA A 69 -2.04 0.18 18.66
CA ALA A 69 -1.61 0.94 19.82
C ALA A 69 -0.59 0.17 20.69
N THR A 70 -0.59 -1.16 20.63
CA THR A 70 0.33 -2.04 21.35
C THR A 70 1.81 -1.70 21.13
N GLY A 71 2.18 -1.27 19.92
CA GLY A 71 3.56 -0.86 19.61
C GLY A 71 4.01 0.39 20.38
N THR A 72 3.08 1.21 20.87
CA THR A 72 3.38 2.42 21.66
C THR A 72 3.76 2.13 23.10
N PHE A 73 3.38 0.95 23.62
CA PHE A 73 3.76 0.52 24.98
C PHE A 73 5.21 0.02 25.07
N ILE A 74 5.92 -0.11 23.94
CA ILE A 74 7.31 -0.54 23.93
C ILE A 74 8.20 0.60 24.47
N PRO A 75 8.98 0.36 25.55
CA PRO A 75 9.81 1.38 26.16
C PRO A 75 10.86 1.93 25.19
N ALA A 76 11.14 3.23 25.30
CA ALA A 76 12.15 3.88 24.47
C ALA A 76 13.54 3.27 24.68
N GLY A 77 14.31 3.13 23.61
CA GLY A 77 15.67 2.56 23.64
C GLY A 77 15.87 1.48 22.57
N ARG A 78 16.79 0.55 22.85
CA ARG A 78 17.17 -0.51 21.90
C ARG A 78 16.00 -1.43 21.53
N ALA A 79 15.14 -1.77 22.49
CA ALA A 79 13.98 -2.64 22.24
C ALA A 79 13.02 -2.03 21.20
N ARG A 80 12.68 -0.74 21.34
CA ARG A 80 11.84 -0.03 20.36
C ARG A 80 12.49 0.08 18.98
N GLN A 81 13.81 0.25 18.92
CA GLN A 81 14.53 0.28 17.65
C GLN A 81 14.49 -1.09 16.94
N ILE A 82 14.74 -2.18 17.67
CA ILE A 82 14.69 -3.55 17.14
C ILE A 82 13.27 -3.88 16.67
N ALA A 83 12.26 -3.57 17.48
CA ALA A 83 10.85 -3.74 17.11
C ALA A 83 10.49 -2.93 15.85
N GLY A 84 10.94 -1.67 15.76
CA GLY A 84 10.74 -0.82 14.59
C GLY A 84 11.38 -1.38 13.32
N ILE A 85 12.61 -1.88 13.39
CA ILE A 85 13.30 -2.51 12.26
C ILE A 85 12.56 -3.77 11.84
N PHE A 86 12.22 -4.66 12.79
CA PHE A 86 11.49 -5.90 12.50
C PHE A 86 10.13 -5.63 11.85
N SER A 87 9.33 -4.74 12.45
CA SER A 87 8.03 -4.32 11.91
C SER A 87 8.17 -3.72 10.52
N ALA A 88 9.20 -2.89 10.27
CA ALA A 88 9.47 -2.34 8.95
C ALA A 88 9.88 -3.41 7.94
N THR A 89 10.72 -4.38 8.32
CA THR A 89 11.13 -5.50 7.46
C THR A 89 9.92 -6.33 7.01
N VAL A 90 9.08 -6.76 7.95
CA VAL A 90 7.88 -7.56 7.64
C VAL A 90 6.90 -6.77 6.77
N SER A 91 6.67 -5.50 7.11
CA SER A 91 5.75 -4.64 6.35
C SER A 91 6.25 -4.32 4.95
N ALA A 92 7.57 -4.13 4.80
CA ALA A 92 8.18 -3.93 3.50
C ALA A 92 8.12 -5.21 2.65
N ALA A 93 8.29 -6.39 3.24
CA ALA A 93 8.11 -7.66 2.55
C ALA A 93 6.67 -7.82 2.04
N VAL A 94 5.67 -7.62 2.91
CA VAL A 94 4.25 -7.67 2.52
C VAL A 94 3.93 -6.66 1.42
N ALA A 95 4.35 -5.39 1.58
CA ALA A 95 4.12 -4.36 0.57
C ALA A 95 4.78 -4.71 -0.77
N THR A 96 5.95 -5.35 -0.75
CA THR A 96 6.65 -5.78 -1.98
C THR A 96 5.90 -6.92 -2.68
N VAL A 97 5.40 -7.91 -1.94
CA VAL A 97 4.57 -8.99 -2.52
C VAL A 97 3.28 -8.41 -3.12
N LEU A 98 2.62 -7.49 -2.41
CA LEU A 98 1.42 -6.83 -2.93
C LEU A 98 1.70 -5.97 -4.17
N ALA A 99 2.85 -5.29 -4.21
CA ALA A 99 3.28 -4.56 -5.39
C ALA A 99 3.46 -5.50 -6.58
N TRP A 100 4.11 -6.65 -6.38
CA TRP A 100 4.29 -7.64 -7.43
C TRP A 100 2.95 -8.23 -7.90
N GLY A 101 2.10 -8.67 -6.98
CA GLY A 101 0.77 -9.19 -7.30
C GLY A 101 -0.11 -8.18 -8.04
N SER A 102 0.07 -6.87 -7.77
CA SER A 102 -0.62 -5.83 -8.54
C SER A 102 -0.11 -5.66 -9.96
N VAL A 103 1.15 -5.99 -10.25
CA VAL A 103 1.66 -6.07 -11.63
C VAL A 103 1.01 -7.24 -12.36
N ASP A 104 0.86 -8.38 -11.71
CA ASP A 104 0.18 -9.54 -12.30
C ASP A 104 -1.31 -9.26 -12.55
N LEU A 105 -1.98 -8.57 -11.64
CA LEU A 105 -3.34 -8.06 -11.84
C LEU A 105 -3.43 -7.17 -13.09
N ILE A 106 -2.52 -6.20 -13.24
CA ILE A 106 -2.50 -5.28 -14.40
C ILE A 106 -2.28 -6.04 -15.70
N ARG A 107 -1.44 -7.09 -15.70
CA ARG A 107 -1.21 -7.94 -16.88
C ARG A 107 -2.50 -8.69 -17.26
N ALA A 108 -3.15 -9.34 -16.29
CA ALA A 108 -4.40 -10.05 -16.50
C ALA A 108 -5.53 -9.12 -17.02
N GLU A 109 -5.62 -7.90 -16.50
CA GLU A 109 -6.62 -6.90 -16.90
C GLU A 109 -6.37 -6.34 -18.30
N ARG A 110 -5.09 -6.24 -18.71
CA ARG A 110 -4.74 -5.88 -20.10
C ARG A 110 -5.16 -6.95 -21.10
N GLU A 111 -5.01 -8.22 -20.74
CA GLU A 111 -5.42 -9.35 -21.59
C GLU A 111 -6.95 -9.44 -21.70
N THR A 112 -7.65 -9.15 -20.60
CA THR A 112 -9.13 -9.17 -20.54
C THR A 112 -9.74 -7.98 -21.29
N GLY A 113 -9.06 -6.83 -21.31
CA GLY A 113 -9.56 -5.63 -21.99
C GLY A 113 -10.69 -4.92 -21.26
N THR A 114 -10.78 -5.07 -19.94
CA THR A 114 -11.85 -4.49 -19.10
C THR A 114 -11.89 -2.96 -19.20
N ILE A 115 -13.08 -2.41 -19.42
CA ILE A 115 -13.33 -0.96 -19.49
C ILE A 115 -14.18 -0.55 -18.29
N ILE A 116 -13.72 0.45 -17.52
CA ILE A 116 -14.42 0.92 -16.31
C ILE A 116 -15.55 1.91 -16.65
N GLY A 117 -15.48 2.55 -17.81
CA GLY A 117 -16.43 3.57 -18.27
C GLY A 117 -15.73 4.61 -19.14
N ALA A 118 -16.49 5.30 -20.00
CA ALA A 118 -15.98 6.35 -20.89
C ALA A 118 -14.74 5.94 -21.74
N GLY A 119 -14.60 4.65 -22.08
CA GLY A 119 -13.47 4.13 -22.85
C GLY A 119 -12.16 3.98 -22.07
N ILE A 120 -12.17 4.16 -20.75
CA ILE A 120 -10.97 4.06 -19.90
C ILE A 120 -10.71 2.59 -19.55
N PRO A 121 -9.52 2.04 -19.87
CA PRO A 121 -9.15 0.68 -19.45
C PRO A 121 -8.91 0.59 -17.94
N ALA A 122 -9.38 -0.51 -17.33
CA ALA A 122 -9.22 -0.75 -15.88
C ALA A 122 -7.74 -0.77 -15.45
N TRP A 123 -6.88 -1.35 -16.27
CA TRP A 123 -5.44 -1.46 -15.96
C TRP A 123 -4.77 -0.10 -15.77
N VAL A 124 -5.21 0.95 -16.49
CA VAL A 124 -4.67 2.31 -16.33
C VAL A 124 -5.00 2.82 -14.94
N ALA A 125 -6.24 2.60 -14.51
CA ALA A 125 -6.72 3.01 -13.21
C ALA A 125 -6.08 2.20 -12.07
N GLN A 126 -5.67 0.96 -12.31
CA GLN A 126 -5.01 0.09 -11.33
C GLN A 126 -3.49 0.33 -11.21
N LEU A 127 -2.85 1.11 -12.11
CA LEU A 127 -1.42 1.43 -12.03
C LEU A 127 -0.98 2.07 -10.71
N VAL A 128 -1.91 2.69 -9.97
CA VAL A 128 -1.61 3.26 -8.66
C VAL A 128 -1.23 2.19 -7.63
N LEU A 129 -1.68 0.95 -7.79
CA LEU A 129 -1.38 -0.16 -6.88
C LEU A 129 0.12 -0.49 -6.82
N PRO A 130 0.81 -0.86 -7.92
CA PRO A 130 2.23 -1.20 -7.86
C PRO A 130 3.09 -0.01 -7.44
N VAL A 131 2.75 1.19 -7.92
CA VAL A 131 3.47 2.41 -7.56
C VAL A 131 3.28 2.73 -6.08
N GLY A 132 2.04 2.68 -5.58
CA GLY A 132 1.72 2.98 -4.19
C GLY A 132 2.36 2.00 -3.22
N PHE A 133 2.20 0.70 -3.44
CA PHE A 133 2.86 -0.31 -2.59
C PHE A 133 4.39 -0.24 -2.68
N GLY A 134 4.96 -0.03 -3.87
CA GLY A 134 6.41 0.14 -4.04
C GLY A 134 6.95 1.35 -3.27
N LEU A 135 6.25 2.49 -3.33
CA LEU A 135 6.59 3.69 -2.55
C LEU A 135 6.47 3.46 -1.04
N ILE A 136 5.42 2.77 -0.60
CA ILE A 136 5.23 2.44 0.82
C ILE A 136 6.37 1.53 1.29
N ALA A 137 6.73 0.49 0.54
CA ALA A 137 7.82 -0.43 0.85
C ALA A 137 9.16 0.33 1.00
N ALA A 138 9.49 1.20 0.03
CA ALA A 138 10.71 2.00 0.08
C ALA A 138 10.73 2.97 1.28
N ARG A 139 9.61 3.62 1.59
CA ARG A 139 9.48 4.55 2.72
C ARG A 139 9.61 3.84 4.07
N LEU A 140 9.05 2.64 4.19
CA LEU A 140 9.18 1.80 5.39
C LEU A 140 10.65 1.47 5.68
N VAL A 141 11.39 1.03 4.65
CA VAL A 141 12.83 0.73 4.77
C VAL A 141 13.64 1.98 5.15
N TRP A 142 13.39 3.10 4.47
CA TRP A 142 14.13 4.34 4.71
C TRP A 142 13.94 4.88 6.14
N ARG A 143 12.76 4.68 6.72
CA ARG A 143 12.40 5.14 8.07
C ARG A 143 12.67 4.12 9.18
N ALA A 144 13.03 2.88 8.84
CA ALA A 144 13.22 1.81 9.81
C ALA A 144 14.23 2.15 10.92
N SER A 145 15.31 2.87 10.56
CA SER A 145 16.35 3.30 11.50
C SER A 145 17.07 4.55 10.99
N PRO A 146 17.54 5.44 11.90
CA PRO A 146 18.44 6.53 11.52
C PRO A 146 19.82 6.01 11.08
N LEU A 147 20.20 4.80 11.49
CA LEU A 147 21.48 4.19 11.18
C LEU A 147 21.39 3.38 9.89
N TRP A 148 22.43 3.48 9.05
CA TRP A 148 22.49 2.80 7.75
C TRP A 148 22.34 1.27 7.86
N TRP A 149 22.90 0.66 8.91
CA TRP A 149 22.80 -0.79 9.13
C TRP A 149 21.36 -1.23 9.39
N GLY A 150 20.57 -0.41 10.10
CA GLY A 150 19.16 -0.73 10.36
C GLY A 150 18.32 -0.64 9.09
N ARG A 151 18.69 0.27 8.17
CA ARG A 151 18.09 0.32 6.84
C ARG A 151 18.45 -0.90 6.00
N LEU A 152 19.70 -1.37 6.05
CA LEU A 152 20.09 -2.60 5.37
C LEU A 152 19.32 -3.82 5.87
N LEU A 153 19.14 -3.94 7.19
CA LEU A 153 18.31 -4.99 7.77
C LEU A 153 16.85 -4.88 7.30
N ALA A 154 16.30 -3.67 7.23
CA ALA A 154 14.95 -3.45 6.70
C ALA A 154 14.85 -3.77 5.20
N SER A 155 15.89 -3.48 4.41
CA SER A 155 15.96 -3.80 2.97
C SER A 155 15.89 -5.30 2.71
N SER A 156 16.29 -6.16 3.67
CA SER A 156 16.08 -7.61 3.55
C SER A 156 14.60 -7.95 3.36
N GLY A 157 13.68 -7.13 3.90
CA GLY A 157 12.24 -7.28 3.67
C GLY A 157 11.86 -7.15 2.20
N LEU A 158 12.47 -6.22 1.46
CA LEU A 158 12.25 -6.10 0.02
C LEU A 158 12.71 -7.35 -0.73
N LEU A 159 13.89 -7.88 -0.38
CA LEU A 159 14.44 -9.09 -0.99
C LEU A 159 13.58 -10.32 -0.67
N ILE A 160 13.14 -10.47 0.59
CA ILE A 160 12.24 -11.53 1.02
C ILE A 160 10.91 -11.43 0.26
N GLY A 161 10.34 -10.22 0.16
CA GLY A 161 9.09 -10.01 -0.56
C GLY A 161 9.22 -10.35 -2.06
N LEU A 162 10.32 -9.93 -2.70
CA LEU A 162 10.60 -10.31 -4.09
C LEU A 162 10.79 -11.83 -4.26
N ALA A 163 11.47 -12.49 -3.33
CA ALA A 163 11.67 -13.94 -3.37
C ALA A 163 10.33 -14.68 -3.20
N LEU A 164 9.49 -14.28 -2.25
CA LEU A 164 8.16 -14.85 -2.05
C LEU A 164 7.26 -14.66 -3.27
N ALA A 165 7.30 -13.48 -3.90
CA ALA A 165 6.49 -13.18 -5.07
C ALA A 165 6.99 -13.89 -6.34
N GLY A 166 8.31 -14.00 -6.52
CA GLY A 166 8.92 -14.63 -7.69
C GLY A 166 8.98 -16.16 -7.63
N MET A 167 8.83 -16.75 -6.43
CA MET A 167 8.88 -18.20 -6.23
C MET A 167 7.67 -18.69 -5.40
N PRO A 168 6.46 -18.76 -5.98
CA PRO A 168 5.24 -19.19 -5.29
C PRO A 168 5.38 -20.57 -4.62
N ALA A 169 6.18 -21.46 -5.21
CA ALA A 169 6.53 -22.78 -4.66
C ALA A 169 7.15 -22.75 -3.24
N LEU A 170 7.62 -21.59 -2.77
CA LEU A 170 8.06 -21.44 -1.39
C LEU A 170 6.89 -21.50 -0.39
N LEU A 171 5.69 -21.10 -0.80
CA LEU A 171 4.49 -21.06 0.03
C LEU A 171 3.50 -22.17 -0.32
N GLU A 172 3.41 -22.56 -1.59
CA GLU A 172 2.46 -23.59 -2.05
C GLU A 172 2.58 -24.91 -1.27
N GLY A 173 1.47 -25.37 -0.71
CA GLY A 173 1.38 -26.61 0.05
C GLY A 173 2.00 -26.54 1.45
N ARG A 174 2.44 -25.35 1.90
CA ARG A 174 2.92 -25.13 3.27
C ARG A 174 1.82 -24.58 4.15
N SER A 175 1.93 -24.80 5.45
CA SER A 175 0.97 -24.26 6.40
C SER A 175 1.10 -22.72 6.50
N PRO A 176 0.01 -21.94 6.39
CA PRO A 176 0.04 -20.47 6.49
C PRO A 176 0.20 -19.95 7.92
N TRP A 177 -0.06 -20.78 8.94
CA TRP A 177 -0.10 -20.38 10.35
C TRP A 177 1.19 -19.70 10.87
N PRO A 178 2.41 -20.18 10.54
CA PRO A 178 3.63 -19.51 10.98
C PRO A 178 3.78 -18.10 10.40
N ALA A 179 3.40 -17.91 9.14
CA ALA A 179 3.48 -16.62 8.48
C ALA A 179 2.41 -15.65 9.02
N LEU A 180 1.20 -16.15 9.32
CA LEU A 180 0.17 -15.38 10.02
C LEU A 180 0.64 -14.94 11.41
N ALA A 181 1.23 -15.84 12.19
CA ALA A 181 1.79 -15.51 13.49
C ALA A 181 2.88 -14.43 13.37
N LEU A 182 3.79 -14.56 12.40
CA LEU A 182 4.84 -13.59 12.13
C LEU A 182 4.26 -12.19 11.87
N VAL A 183 3.23 -12.11 11.03
CA VAL A 183 2.57 -10.86 10.64
C VAL A 183 1.79 -10.25 11.82
N ILE A 184 1.12 -11.07 12.64
CA ILE A 184 0.43 -10.62 13.86
C ILE A 184 1.43 -10.08 14.88
N ILE A 185 2.55 -10.77 15.09
CA ILE A 185 3.62 -10.33 15.98
C ILE A 185 4.19 -9.00 15.49
N ALA A 186 4.46 -8.85 14.19
CA ALA A 186 4.88 -7.59 13.61
C ALA A 186 3.85 -6.48 13.88
N GLY A 187 2.56 -6.77 13.71
CA GLY A 187 1.46 -5.87 14.06
C GLY A 187 1.52 -5.39 15.51
N ALA A 188 1.68 -6.31 16.46
CA ALA A 188 1.80 -6.00 17.88
C ALA A 188 3.05 -5.16 18.19
N LEU A 189 4.13 -5.34 17.41
CA LEU A 189 5.37 -4.58 17.49
C LEU A 189 5.32 -3.23 16.75
N GLY A 190 4.15 -2.82 16.26
CA GLY A 190 3.94 -1.52 15.62
C GLY A 190 4.00 -1.53 14.10
N ALA A 191 3.89 -2.69 13.45
CA ALA A 191 3.63 -2.73 12.01
C ALA A 191 2.26 -2.12 11.69
N PRO A 192 2.14 -1.42 10.55
CA PRO A 192 0.87 -0.86 10.10
C PRO A 192 -0.16 -1.96 9.82
N ILE A 193 -1.44 -1.64 10.06
CA ILE A 193 -2.56 -2.59 9.96
C ILE A 193 -2.69 -3.18 8.56
N PHE A 194 -2.36 -2.42 7.50
CA PHE A 194 -2.38 -2.96 6.13
C PHE A 194 -1.41 -4.15 5.97
N ALA A 195 -0.26 -4.13 6.65
CA ALA A 195 0.69 -5.24 6.58
C ALA A 195 0.11 -6.49 7.23
N ILE A 196 -0.75 -6.33 8.24
CA ILE A 196 -1.46 -7.43 8.88
C ILE A 196 -2.48 -8.03 7.94
N LEU A 197 -3.39 -7.21 7.43
CA LEU A 197 -4.49 -7.68 6.57
C LEU A 197 -3.99 -8.17 5.21
N GLY A 198 -3.12 -7.39 4.58
CA GLY A 198 -2.52 -7.73 3.29
C GLY A 198 -1.56 -8.91 3.39
N GLY A 199 -0.78 -9.00 4.47
CA GLY A 199 0.10 -10.15 4.72
C GLY A 199 -0.71 -11.42 4.94
N ALA A 200 -1.78 -11.34 5.74
CA ALA A 200 -2.68 -12.48 5.93
C ALA A 200 -3.31 -12.94 4.62
N ALA A 201 -3.76 -12.02 3.77
CA ALA A 201 -4.26 -12.36 2.44
C ALA A 201 -3.20 -13.07 1.60
N VAL A 202 -1.99 -12.50 1.48
CA VAL A 202 -0.88 -13.11 0.73
C VAL A 202 -0.63 -14.54 1.19
N PHE A 203 -0.45 -14.75 2.51
CA PHE A 203 -0.08 -16.06 3.02
C PHE A 203 -1.21 -17.08 2.98
N LEU A 204 -2.48 -16.67 3.07
CA LEU A 204 -3.62 -17.58 2.97
C LEU A 204 -3.92 -17.99 1.53
N PHE A 205 -3.71 -17.10 0.56
CA PHE A 205 -3.99 -17.39 -0.85
C PHE A 205 -2.83 -18.07 -1.58
N MET A 206 -1.60 -17.91 -1.10
CA MET A 206 -0.41 -18.54 -1.70
C MET A 206 0.00 -19.86 -1.01
N SER A 207 -0.67 -20.26 0.08
CA SER A 207 -0.40 -21.50 0.82
C SER A 207 -1.22 -22.69 0.35
#